data_AF-A0AAJ5ZLC3-F1
#
_entry.id   AF-A0AAJ5ZLC3-F1
#
_cell.length_a   1.000
_cell.length_b   1.000
_cell.length_c   1.000
_cell.angle_alpha   90.00
_cell.angle_beta   90.00
_cell.angle_gamma   90.00
#
_symmetry.space_group_name_H-M   'P 1'
#
loop_
_entity.id
_entity.type
_entity.pdbx_description
1 polymer ?
#
loop_
_entity_poly.entity_id
_entity_poly.type
_entity_poly.pdbx_seq_one_letter_code
_entity_poly.pdbx_strand_id
1 'polypeptide(L)'
;MHIEVNGTALIRALTTGNEREIEADELAWEEHIEERAMGAEATYAARFDFEDGHVAWEVTEYPVGAFNSKHTHEVRVKLVRDFQISLVHDEDD
;
A
#
# COMPACT_ATOMS: atom_id res chain seq x y z
N MET A 1 7.06 -13.43 -6.02
CA MET A 1 6.02 -12.77 -5.19
C MET A 1 6.20 -11.27 -5.32
N HIS A 2 5.11 -10.51 -5.53
CA HIS A 2 5.17 -9.06 -5.66
C HIS A 2 3.80 -8.43 -5.38
N ILE A 3 3.81 -7.14 -5.03
CA ILE A 3 2.59 -6.33 -4.95
C ILE A 3 2.17 -5.93 -6.36
N GLU A 4 0.95 -6.32 -6.75
CA GLU A 4 0.28 -5.77 -7.93
C GLU A 4 -0.72 -4.69 -7.50
N VAL A 5 -0.57 -3.51 -8.12
CA VAL A 5 -1.49 -2.39 -7.92
C VAL A 5 -2.25 -2.18 -9.22
N ASN A 6 -3.57 -2.32 -9.15
CA ASN A 6 -4.45 -2.15 -10.29
C ASN A 6 -5.39 -0.94 -10.07
N GLY A 7 -5.61 -0.19 -11.15
CA GLY A 7 -6.45 1.01 -11.15
C GLY A 7 -5.72 2.25 -10.66
N THR A 8 -6.49 3.25 -10.24
CA THR A 8 -5.98 4.55 -9.77
C THR A 8 -6.62 4.94 -8.44
N ALA A 9 -5.83 5.49 -7.52
CA ALA A 9 -6.37 6.09 -6.31
C ALA A 9 -6.75 7.55 -6.56
N LEU A 10 -7.75 8.04 -5.85
CA LEU A 10 -8.12 9.46 -5.83
C LEU A 10 -8.01 9.94 -4.40
N ILE A 11 -7.12 10.91 -4.16
CA ILE A 11 -6.97 11.57 -2.87
C ILE A 11 -7.49 13.01 -2.95
N ARG A 12 -7.95 13.51 -1.81
CA ARG A 12 -8.40 14.89 -1.63
C ARG A 12 -7.71 15.53 -0.43
N ALA A 13 -7.04 16.65 -0.62
CA ALA A 13 -6.50 17.42 0.50
C ALA A 13 -7.63 18.01 1.35
N LEU A 14 -7.53 17.87 2.68
CA LEU A 14 -8.56 18.36 3.60
C LEU A 14 -8.52 19.88 3.79
N THR A 15 -7.37 20.49 3.55
CA THR A 15 -7.14 21.92 3.75
C THR A 15 -7.61 22.75 2.56
N THR A 16 -7.27 22.33 1.34
CA THR A 16 -7.55 23.05 0.09
C THR A 16 -8.79 22.51 -0.64
N GLY A 17 -9.17 21.25 -0.39
CA GLY A 17 -10.18 20.55 -1.17
C GLY A 17 -9.69 20.04 -2.54
N ASN A 18 -8.41 20.24 -2.87
CA ASN A 18 -7.83 19.80 -4.13
C ASN A 18 -7.82 18.28 -4.23
N GLU A 19 -8.15 17.76 -5.40
CA GLU A 19 -8.17 16.33 -5.68
C GLU A 19 -7.01 15.98 -6.63
N ARG A 20 -6.39 14.83 -6.39
CA ARG A 20 -5.34 14.28 -7.27
C ARG A 20 -5.55 12.79 -7.44
N GLU A 21 -5.56 12.38 -8.70
CA GLU A 21 -5.49 10.98 -9.08
C GLU A 21 -4.02 10.52 -9.00
N ILE A 22 -3.81 9.32 -8.46
CA ILE A 22 -2.52 8.68 -8.32
C ILE A 22 -2.54 7.42 -9.19
N GLU A 23 -1.57 7.32 -10.10
CA GLU A 23 -1.36 6.12 -10.91
C GLU A 23 -0.55 5.07 -10.14
N ALA A 24 -0.70 3.79 -10.51
CA ALA A 24 -0.05 2.68 -9.82
C ALA A 24 1.48 2.77 -9.86
N ASP A 25 2.04 3.29 -10.95
CA ASP A 25 3.48 3.50 -11.14
C ASP A 25 4.04 4.68 -10.34
N GLU A 26 3.19 5.56 -9.81
CA GLU A 26 3.63 6.63 -8.90
C GLU A 26 3.91 6.09 -7.48
N LEU A 27 3.48 4.87 -7.17
CA LEU A 27 3.77 4.24 -5.87
C LEU A 27 5.11 3.50 -5.88
N ALA A 28 6.02 3.97 -5.04
CA ALA A 28 7.22 3.23 -4.67
C ALA A 28 6.91 2.31 -3.48
N TRP A 29 6.79 1.01 -3.76
CA TRP A 29 6.64 -0.01 -2.72
C TRP A 29 8.00 -0.45 -2.19
N GLU A 30 8.14 -0.44 -0.87
CA GLU A 30 9.27 -0.96 -0.14
C GLU A 30 8.88 -2.29 0.51
N GLU A 31 9.74 -3.31 0.37
CA GLU A 31 9.57 -4.61 1.01
C GLU A 31 10.48 -4.70 2.24
N HIS A 32 9.94 -5.20 3.34
CA HIS A 32 10.66 -5.52 4.55
C HIS A 32 10.34 -6.94 5.00
N ILE A 33 11.37 -7.78 5.15
CA ILE A 33 11.24 -9.16 5.60
C ILE A 33 11.92 -9.32 6.96
N GLU A 34 11.20 -9.88 7.94
CA GLU A 34 11.68 -10.12 9.30
C GLU A 34 11.40 -11.56 9.74
N GLU A 35 12.39 -12.26 10.30
CA GLU A 35 12.15 -13.60 10.88
C GLU A 35 11.40 -13.50 12.22
N ARG A 36 10.30 -14.25 12.33
CA ARG A 36 9.46 -14.36 13.53
C ARG A 36 9.20 -15.82 13.91
N ALA A 37 8.47 -16.01 15.00
CA ALA A 37 8.29 -17.32 15.64
C ALA A 37 7.64 -18.40 14.75
N MET A 38 6.80 -18.03 13.78
CA MET A 38 6.10 -18.95 12.87
C MET A 38 6.63 -18.92 11.44
N GLY A 39 7.76 -18.25 11.19
CA GLY A 39 8.33 -18.03 9.86
C GLY A 39 8.66 -16.55 9.63
N ALA A 40 9.08 -16.22 8.42
CA ALA A 40 9.28 -14.83 8.04
C ALA A 40 7.93 -14.08 7.97
N GLU A 41 7.93 -12.81 8.35
CA GLU A 41 6.90 -11.84 8.06
C GLU A 41 7.39 -10.95 6.91
N ALA A 42 6.56 -10.74 5.89
CA ALA A 42 6.82 -9.77 4.84
C ALA A 42 5.86 -8.57 5.01
N THR A 43 6.41 -7.36 4.99
CA THR A 43 5.67 -6.10 5.04
C THR A 43 5.99 -5.31 3.79
N TYR A 44 4.96 -4.91 3.06
CA TYR A 44 5.05 -4.05 1.89
C TYR A 44 4.42 -2.72 2.21
N ALA A 45 5.19 -1.64 2.08
CA ALA A 45 4.71 -0.30 2.40
C ALA A 45 4.92 0.65 1.21
N ALA A 46 3.96 1.51 0.95
CA ALA A 46 4.10 2.61 -0.01
C ALA A 46 3.55 3.89 0.61
N ARG A 47 4.16 5.02 0.26
CA ARG A 47 3.72 6.34 0.72
C ARG A 47 3.65 7.31 -0.44
N PHE A 48 2.61 8.14 -0.43
CA PHE A 48 2.42 9.22 -1.38
C PHE A 48 2.12 10.53 -0.65
N ASP A 49 2.99 11.51 -0.84
CA ASP A 49 2.85 12.85 -0.26
C ASP A 49 2.08 13.78 -1.22
N PHE A 50 1.13 14.54 -0.68
CA PHE A 50 0.31 15.48 -1.44
C PHE A 50 0.00 16.75 -0.63
N GLU A 51 0.49 17.88 -1.13
CA GLU A 51 0.40 19.18 -0.46
C GLU A 51 0.98 19.13 0.97
N ASP A 52 0.13 19.30 1.99
CA ASP A 52 0.50 19.30 3.41
C ASP A 52 0.16 17.96 4.11
N GLY A 53 -0.23 16.94 3.34
CA GLY A 53 -0.60 15.63 3.85
C GLY A 53 0.01 14.47 3.08
N HIS A 54 -0.33 13.26 3.48
CA HIS A 54 0.11 12.04 2.80
C HIS A 54 -0.87 10.89 3.03
N VAL A 55 -0.82 9.93 2.13
CA VAL A 55 -1.48 8.64 2.29
C VAL A 55 -0.40 7.56 2.25
N ALA A 56 -0.52 6.55 3.11
CA ALA A 56 0.37 5.41 3.13
C ALA A 56 -0.42 4.11 3.13
N TRP A 57 0.10 3.11 2.44
CA TRP A 57 -0.45 1.76 2.39
C TRP A 57 0.55 0.81 3.01
N GLU A 58 0.04 -0.16 3.76
CA GLU A 58 0.81 -1.23 4.35
C GLU A 58 0.08 -2.55 4.11
N VAL A 59 0.79 -3.56 3.61
CA VAL A 59 0.30 -4.92 3.43
C VAL A 59 1.27 -5.85 4.13
N THR A 60 0.76 -6.75 4.97
CA THR A 60 1.59 -7.70 5.71
C THR A 60 1.17 -9.13 5.46
N GLU A 61 2.15 -10.02 5.44
CA GLU A 61 2.00 -11.47 5.40
C GLU A 61 2.74 -12.10 6.57
N TYR A 62 2.08 -13.00 7.30
CA TYR A 62 2.74 -13.72 8.37
C TYR A 62 2.06 -15.06 8.69
N PRO A 63 2.78 -16.20 8.52
CA PRO A 63 4.06 -16.30 7.82
C PRO A 63 3.93 -15.90 6.33
N VAL A 64 5.05 -15.63 5.66
CA VAL A 64 5.09 -15.41 4.20
C VAL A 64 4.27 -16.49 3.48
N GLY A 65 3.37 -16.09 2.58
CA GLY A 65 2.40 -16.99 1.94
C GLY A 65 0.99 -16.93 2.56
N ALA A 66 0.84 -16.27 3.70
CA ALA A 66 -0.44 -16.07 4.37
C ALA A 66 -0.70 -14.58 4.56
N PHE A 67 -1.68 -14.05 3.82
CA PHE A 67 -2.18 -12.69 4.03
C PHE A 67 -2.55 -12.49 5.50
N ASN A 68 -1.95 -11.47 6.12
CA ASN A 68 -2.20 -11.12 7.52
C ASN A 68 -3.08 -9.87 7.60
N SER A 69 -2.63 -8.74 7.03
CA SER A 69 -3.41 -7.50 7.07
C SER A 69 -3.10 -6.52 5.93
N LYS A 70 -4.08 -5.64 5.65
CA LYS A 70 -3.93 -4.45 4.79
C LYS A 70 -4.37 -3.23 5.60
N HIS A 71 -3.51 -2.22 5.68
CA HIS A 71 -3.80 -0.95 6.35
C HIS A 71 -3.60 0.22 5.39
N THR A 72 -4.39 1.28 5.61
CA THR A 72 -4.27 2.53 4.88
C THR A 72 -4.31 3.67 5.88
N HIS A 73 -3.31 4.54 5.82
CA HIS A 73 -3.15 5.66 6.73
C HIS A 73 -3.28 6.97 5.99
N GLU A 74 -4.19 7.83 6.46
CA GLU A 74 -4.50 9.12 5.85
C GLU A 74 -4.12 10.25 6.81
N VAL A 75 -3.21 11.13 6.40
CA VAL A 75 -2.78 12.30 7.20
C VAL A 75 -3.07 13.57 6.42
N ARG A 76 -4.02 14.39 6.90
CA ARG A 76 -4.43 15.68 6.28
C ARG A 76 -4.93 15.60 4.84
N VAL A 77 -5.08 14.38 4.32
CA VAL A 77 -5.76 14.05 3.06
C VAL A 77 -6.89 13.07 3.36
N LYS A 78 -7.75 12.86 2.37
CA LYS A 78 -8.76 11.82 2.37
C LYS A 78 -8.66 10.99 1.09
N LEU A 79 -8.60 9.68 1.23
CA LEU A 79 -8.69 8.73 0.14
C LEU A 79 -10.17 8.58 -0.25
N VAL A 80 -10.50 9.09 -1.43
CA VAL A 80 -11.85 9.06 -2.01
C VAL A 80 -12.07 7.73 -2.76
N ARG A 81 -11.03 7.26 -3.46
CA ARG A 81 -10.97 5.95 -4.12
C ARG A 81 -9.60 5.35 -3.86
N ASP A 82 -9.55 4.08 -3.52
CA ASP A 82 -8.30 3.33 -3.33
C ASP A 82 -7.97 2.49 -4.56
N PHE A 83 -6.69 2.11 -4.67
CA PHE A 83 -6.23 1.08 -5.58
C PHE A 83 -6.78 -0.30 -5.19
N GLN A 84 -6.87 -1.16 -6.19
CA GLN A 84 -6.97 -2.58 -5.95
C GLN A 84 -5.56 -3.16 -5.79
N ILE A 85 -5.15 -3.33 -4.53
CA ILE A 85 -3.85 -3.91 -4.16
C ILE A 85 -4.04 -5.40 -3.97
N SER A 86 -3.25 -6.20 -4.69
CA SER A 86 -3.23 -7.65 -4.59
C SER A 86 -1.80 -8.12 -4.37
N LEU A 87 -1.65 -9.13 -3.53
CA LEU A 87 -0.36 -9.78 -3.34
C LEU A 87 -0.34 -11.01 -4.23
N VAL A 88 0.55 -11.01 -5.21
CA VAL A 88 0.69 -12.12 -6.15
C VAL A 88 1.85 -12.97 -5.73
N HIS A 89 1.53 -14.21 -5.40
CA HIS A 89 2.52 -15.27 -5.34
C HIS A 89 2.79 -15.71 -6.76
N ASP A 90 4.05 -15.60 -7.21
CA ASP A 90 4.45 -16.40 -8.35
C ASP A 90 4.21 -17.86 -7.93
N GLU A 91 3.42 -18.58 -8.73
CA GLU A 91 3.35 -20.03 -8.61
C GLU A 91 4.77 -20.55 -8.87
N ASP A 92 5.53 -20.80 -7.81
CA ASP A 92 6.65 -21.73 -7.88
C ASP A 92 6.03 -23.14 -8.01
N ASP A 93 6.30 -23.74 -9.17
CA ASP A 93 6.11 -25.14 -9.63
C ASP A 93 5.92 -26.22 -8.55
#